data_AF-A0A960M3M2-F1
#
_entry.id   AF-A0A960M3M2-F1
#
_cell.length_a   1.000
_cell.length_b   1.000
_cell.length_c   1.000
_cell.angle_alpha   90.00
_cell.angle_beta   90.00
_cell.angle_gamma   90.00
#
_symmetry.space_group_name_H-M   'P 1'
#
loop_
_entity.id
_entity.type
_entity.pdbx_description
1 polymer ?
#
loop_
_entity_poly.entity_id
_entity_poly.type
_entity_poly.pdbx_seq_one_letter_code
_entity_poly.pdbx_strand_id
1 'polypeptide(L)'
;MKRILAALIATACTFSLYAQNQPQQQSQNTTSYKDFRFDLDVNYTRVYVKPQGHPTLDGNMGGMEGNFEYIPADFIYAAVGGSWRYGSIDGKDSKRHLLDGEVYERIGYNATFLNKRFLLTPFTGFGYRHLSHNFKRGVSLKMRYNEFYIPVGLLGRYNWDCASIGFFAIWMPQVYPTVTFDVTDGARWVTKATYKNFRVGLPILYHFQSVENLSIFLKPSFELWQDGKTTARTSSTRVALGIPQNTYIFWEVGLGLEYKF
;
A
#
# COMPACT_ATOMS: atom_id res chain seq x y z
N MET A 1 11.47 -14.00 -18.77
CA MET A 1 11.23 -12.54 -18.61
C MET A 1 10.97 -11.81 -19.93
N LYS A 2 11.76 -11.99 -21.01
CA LYS A 2 11.53 -11.28 -22.30
C LYS A 2 10.17 -11.53 -22.98
N ARG A 3 9.51 -12.66 -22.72
CA ARG A 3 8.19 -13.00 -23.33
C ARG A 3 6.98 -12.37 -22.63
N ILE A 4 7.11 -11.94 -21.37
CA ILE A 4 6.02 -11.29 -20.61
C ILE A 4 5.94 -9.80 -20.96
N LEU A 5 7.09 -9.17 -21.21
CA LEU A 5 7.16 -7.76 -21.63
C LEU A 5 6.54 -7.53 -23.02
N ALA A 6 6.69 -8.48 -23.95
CA ALA A 6 6.11 -8.39 -25.28
C ALA A 6 4.57 -8.51 -25.27
N ALA A 7 4.00 -9.31 -24.36
CA ALA A 7 2.54 -9.45 -24.23
C ALA A 7 1.87 -8.18 -23.67
N LEU A 8 2.54 -7.47 -22.73
CA LEU A 8 2.08 -6.20 -22.16
C LEU A 8 2.12 -5.04 -23.18
N ILE A 9 3.13 -5.00 -24.04
CA ILE A 9 3.24 -3.97 -25.09
C ILE A 9 2.19 -4.19 -26.19
N ALA A 10 1.87 -5.45 -26.52
CA ALA A 10 0.86 -5.76 -27.52
C ALA A 10 -0.57 -5.42 -27.06
N THR A 11 -0.87 -5.55 -25.76
CA THR A 11 -2.19 -5.14 -25.22
C THR A 11 -2.33 -3.61 -25.17
N ALA A 12 -1.27 -2.86 -24.87
CA ALA A 12 -1.32 -1.40 -24.86
C ALA A 12 -1.57 -0.81 -26.27
N CYS A 13 -1.10 -1.48 -27.33
CA CYS A 13 -1.27 -1.00 -28.71
C CYS A 13 -2.69 -1.25 -29.26
N THR A 14 -3.37 -2.32 -28.86
CA THR A 14 -4.74 -2.61 -29.31
C THR A 14 -5.79 -1.68 -28.67
N PHE A 15 -5.56 -1.19 -27.44
CA PHE A 15 -6.43 -0.18 -26.84
C PHE A 15 -6.32 1.20 -27.52
N SER A 16 -5.14 1.57 -28.03
CA SER A 16 -4.96 2.84 -28.76
C SER A 16 -5.68 2.87 -30.11
N LEU A 17 -5.81 1.72 -30.78
CA LEU A 17 -6.50 1.63 -32.08
C LEU A 17 -8.02 1.64 -31.96
N TYR A 18 -8.59 1.21 -30.82
CA TYR A 18 -10.05 1.29 -30.61
C TYR A 18 -10.52 2.70 -30.24
N ALA A 19 -9.65 3.52 -29.64
CA ALA A 19 -9.96 4.90 -29.28
C ALA A 19 -10.02 5.86 -30.49
N GLN A 20 -9.43 5.50 -31.63
CA GLN A 20 -9.38 6.39 -32.82
C GLN A 20 -10.62 6.36 -33.72
N ASN A 21 -11.57 5.44 -33.51
CA ASN A 21 -12.76 5.30 -34.37
C ASN A 21 -14.09 5.72 -33.70
N GLN A 22 -14.05 6.63 -32.72
CA GLN A 22 -15.28 7.25 -32.24
C GLN A 22 -15.58 8.55 -33.01
N PRO A 23 -16.78 8.69 -33.60
CA PRO A 23 -17.19 9.94 -34.23
C PRO A 23 -17.17 11.07 -33.19
N GLN A 24 -16.47 12.16 -33.52
CA GLN A 24 -16.36 13.35 -32.68
C GLN A 24 -17.74 14.01 -32.51
N GLN A 25 -18.46 13.65 -31.44
CA GLN A 25 -19.52 14.50 -30.93
C GLN A 25 -18.89 15.65 -30.14
N GLN A 26 -18.92 16.83 -30.76
CA GLN A 26 -18.65 18.09 -30.10
C GLN A 26 -19.65 18.29 -28.95
N SER A 27 -19.18 18.09 -27.72
CA SER A 27 -19.72 18.74 -26.54
C SER A 27 -18.53 19.26 -25.75
N GLN A 28 -18.27 20.56 -25.88
CA GLN A 28 -17.42 21.31 -24.96
C GLN A 28 -18.15 21.43 -23.61
N ASN A 29 -18.28 20.31 -22.91
CA ASN A 29 -18.50 20.33 -21.48
C ASN A 29 -17.13 20.51 -20.85
N THR A 30 -16.85 21.72 -20.39
CA THR A 30 -15.76 22.00 -19.45
C THR A 30 -15.73 20.89 -18.39
N THR A 31 -14.66 20.11 -18.38
CA THR A 31 -14.44 19.05 -17.40
C THR A 31 -14.53 19.67 -16.02
N SER A 32 -15.60 19.31 -15.30
CA SER A 32 -15.83 19.72 -13.92
C SER A 32 -14.60 19.34 -13.09
N TYR A 33 -14.12 20.24 -12.22
CA TYR A 33 -13.00 20.02 -11.29
C TYR A 33 -13.20 18.85 -10.28
N LYS A 34 -14.29 18.08 -10.43
CA LYS A 34 -14.73 16.91 -9.63
C LYS A 34 -13.89 15.65 -9.80
N ASP A 35 -12.79 15.72 -10.55
CA ASP A 35 -11.88 14.60 -10.76
C ASP A 35 -10.85 14.46 -9.63
N PHE A 36 -10.67 15.48 -8.79
CA PHE A 36 -9.76 15.39 -7.63
C PHE A 36 -10.50 14.95 -6.37
N ARG A 37 -9.87 14.06 -5.60
CA ARG A 37 -10.33 13.68 -4.26
C ARG A 37 -9.21 13.71 -3.24
N PHE A 38 -9.59 13.99 -2.01
CA PHE A 38 -8.75 13.87 -0.83
C PHE A 38 -9.43 12.98 0.21
N ASP A 39 -8.72 11.94 0.65
CA ASP A 39 -9.20 10.99 1.65
C ASP A 39 -8.29 11.06 2.88
N LEU A 40 -8.87 11.08 4.09
CA LEU A 40 -8.14 11.00 5.35
C LEU A 40 -8.86 10.04 6.30
N ASP A 41 -8.16 9.03 6.81
CA ASP A 41 -8.68 8.11 7.81
C ASP A 41 -7.79 7.93 9.02
N VAL A 42 -8.43 7.56 10.12
CA VAL A 42 -7.80 6.97 11.29
C VAL A 42 -8.02 5.47 11.25
N ASN A 43 -6.98 4.69 11.57
CA ASN A 43 -7.04 3.24 11.48
C ASN A 43 -6.66 2.56 12.79
N TYR A 44 -7.29 1.41 13.00
CA TYR A 44 -6.92 0.43 14.00
C TYR A 44 -6.43 -0.83 13.31
N THR A 45 -5.26 -1.32 13.71
CA THR A 45 -4.61 -2.48 13.09
C THR A 45 -4.29 -3.53 14.15
N ARG A 46 -4.81 -4.75 13.95
CA ARG A 46 -4.33 -5.94 14.65
C ARG A 46 -3.17 -6.52 13.86
N VAL A 47 -2.00 -6.62 14.48
CA VAL A 47 -0.77 -7.10 13.83
C VAL A 47 -0.32 -8.44 14.41
N TYR A 48 0.13 -9.34 13.54
CA TYR A 48 0.83 -10.56 13.91
C TYR A 48 2.20 -10.56 13.24
N VAL A 49 3.26 -10.79 14.00
CA VAL A 49 4.63 -10.91 13.50
C VAL A 49 5.11 -12.33 13.75
N LYS A 50 5.49 -13.03 12.68
CA LYS A 50 6.02 -14.40 12.71
C LYS A 50 7.49 -14.38 12.31
N PRO A 51 8.44 -14.23 13.25
CA PRO A 51 9.86 -14.39 12.96
C PRO A 51 10.16 -15.87 12.70
N GLN A 52 10.94 -16.16 11.66
CA GLN A 52 11.30 -17.54 11.33
C GLN A 52 12.07 -18.19 12.49
N GLY A 53 11.56 -19.33 12.98
CA GLY A 53 12.20 -20.12 14.06
C GLY A 53 11.92 -19.60 15.47
N HIS A 54 11.05 -18.59 15.64
CA HIS A 54 10.70 -18.03 16.94
C HIS A 54 9.17 -17.97 17.14
N PRO A 55 8.68 -17.82 18.39
CA PRO A 55 7.27 -17.63 18.66
C PRO A 55 6.69 -16.39 17.95
N THR A 56 5.43 -16.49 17.55
CA THR A 56 4.64 -15.36 17.03
C THR A 56 4.49 -14.28 18.10
N LEU A 57 4.55 -13.02 17.67
CA LEU A 57 4.16 -11.87 18.46
C LEU A 57 2.86 -11.30 17.89
N ASP A 58 2.02 -10.73 18.74
CA ASP A 58 0.79 -10.08 18.31
C ASP A 58 0.50 -8.83 19.14
N GLY A 59 -0.31 -7.94 18.60
CA GLY A 59 -0.67 -6.72 19.29
C GLY A 59 -1.47 -5.79 18.42
N ASN A 60 -1.60 -4.56 18.89
CA ASN A 60 -2.44 -3.55 18.27
C ASN A 60 -1.61 -2.33 17.91
N MET A 61 -1.94 -1.72 16.78
CA MET A 61 -1.41 -0.46 16.31
C MET A 61 -2.57 0.47 15.99
N GLY A 62 -2.32 1.77 16.11
CA GLY A 62 -3.22 2.82 15.65
C GLY A 62 -2.46 3.77 14.74
N GLY A 63 -3.17 4.37 13.79
CA GLY A 63 -2.53 5.18 12.78
C GLY A 63 -3.47 6.08 12.01
N MET A 64 -2.91 6.67 10.96
CA MET A 64 -3.60 7.53 10.02
C MET A 64 -3.14 7.20 8.60
N GLU A 65 -4.02 7.37 7.63
CA GLU A 65 -3.70 7.30 6.20
C GLU A 65 -4.34 8.49 5.47
N GLY A 66 -3.60 9.05 4.52
CA GLY A 66 -4.07 10.14 3.67
C GLY A 66 -3.78 9.85 2.20
N ASN A 67 -4.72 10.18 1.33
CA ASN A 67 -4.59 10.05 -0.11
C ASN A 67 -5.07 11.30 -0.82
N PHE A 68 -4.33 11.73 -1.84
CA PHE A 68 -4.78 12.72 -2.81
C PHE A 68 -4.75 12.08 -4.19
N GLU A 69 -5.89 12.07 -4.88
CA GLU A 69 -6.06 11.34 -6.14
C GLU A 69 -6.69 12.21 -7.22
N TYR A 70 -6.28 11.98 -8.46
CA TYR A 70 -6.88 12.47 -9.69
C TYR A 70 -7.49 11.28 -10.43
N ILE A 71 -8.82 11.28 -10.54
CA ILE A 71 -9.65 10.14 -10.96
C ILE A 71 -10.67 10.53 -12.04
N PRO A 72 -10.21 11.06 -13.18
CA PRO A 72 -11.08 11.32 -14.31
C PRO A 72 -11.61 10.02 -14.90
N ALA A 73 -12.83 10.07 -15.43
CA ALA A 73 -13.39 8.94 -16.20
C ALA A 73 -12.61 8.75 -17.51
N ASP A 74 -12.30 7.49 -17.85
CA ASP A 74 -11.70 7.10 -19.14
C ASP A 74 -10.39 7.84 -19.47
N PHE A 75 -9.57 8.09 -18.45
CA PHE A 75 -8.34 8.86 -18.58
C PHE A 75 -7.26 8.44 -17.58
N ILE A 76 -6.10 9.09 -17.64
CA ILE A 76 -4.96 8.83 -16.76
C ILE A 76 -5.35 9.07 -15.30
N TYR A 77 -5.07 8.08 -14.48
CA TYR A 77 -5.18 8.13 -13.03
C TYR A 77 -3.82 8.50 -12.43
N ALA A 78 -3.83 9.36 -11.41
CA ALA A 78 -2.65 9.66 -10.62
C ALA A 78 -3.02 9.81 -9.14
N ALA A 79 -2.16 9.36 -8.24
CA ALA A 79 -2.36 9.55 -6.80
C ALA A 79 -1.05 9.64 -6.05
N VAL A 80 -1.07 10.36 -4.93
CA VAL A 80 -0.03 10.35 -3.92
C VAL A 80 -0.69 10.10 -2.56
N GLY A 81 -0.04 9.33 -1.71
CA GLY A 81 -0.57 9.04 -0.39
C GLY A 81 0.50 8.58 0.57
N GLY A 82 0.07 8.35 1.80
CA GLY A 82 0.93 7.80 2.83
C GLY A 82 0.14 7.35 4.03
N SER A 83 0.76 6.45 4.79
CA SER A 83 0.22 5.96 6.04
C SER A 83 1.27 6.00 7.14
N TRP A 84 0.82 6.13 8.37
CA TRP A 84 1.65 6.04 9.55
C TRP A 84 0.88 5.31 10.62
N ARG A 85 1.50 4.31 11.25
CA ARG A 85 0.93 3.56 12.37
C ARG A 85 1.98 3.25 13.42
N TYR A 86 1.55 3.25 14.68
CA TYR A 86 2.39 2.95 15.82
C TYR A 86 1.65 2.06 16.81
N GLY A 87 2.38 1.16 17.47
CA GLY A 87 1.80 0.32 18.50
C GLY A 87 2.79 -0.58 19.19
N SER A 88 2.27 -1.57 19.90
CA SER A 88 3.07 -2.58 20.59
C SER A 88 2.61 -3.98 20.27
N ILE A 89 3.59 -4.87 20.13
CA ILE A 89 3.39 -6.31 20.00
C ILE A 89 4.06 -7.00 21.18
N ASP A 90 3.38 -8.01 21.70
CA ASP A 90 3.81 -8.81 22.82
C ASP A 90 3.88 -10.29 22.39
N GLY A 91 4.77 -11.04 23.02
CA GLY A 91 4.92 -12.47 22.82
C GLY A 91 5.50 -13.08 24.10
N LYS A 92 5.63 -14.42 24.13
CA LYS A 92 6.00 -15.17 25.35
C LYS A 92 7.22 -14.59 26.09
N ASP A 93 8.25 -14.17 25.35
CA ASP A 93 9.54 -13.76 25.91
C ASP A 93 10.01 -12.36 25.44
N SER A 94 9.13 -11.59 24.78
CA SER A 94 9.52 -10.31 24.19
C SER A 94 8.35 -9.36 23.96
N LYS A 95 8.57 -8.10 24.31
CA LYS A 95 7.74 -6.95 23.95
C LYS A 95 8.47 -6.07 22.94
N ARG A 96 7.79 -5.61 21.90
CA ARG A 96 8.35 -4.69 20.91
C ARG A 96 7.38 -3.56 20.63
N HIS A 97 7.91 -2.36 20.43
CA HIS A 97 7.15 -1.28 19.81
C HIS A 97 7.42 -1.27 18.32
N LEU A 98 6.35 -1.12 17.54
CA LEU A 98 6.40 -1.01 16.10
C LEU A 98 6.03 0.42 15.70
N LEU A 99 6.82 0.99 14.79
CA LEU A 99 6.46 2.18 14.03
C LEU A 99 6.56 1.79 12.56
N ASP A 100 5.50 2.01 11.80
CA ASP A 100 5.43 1.68 10.39
C ASP A 100 4.89 2.90 9.64
N GLY A 101 5.65 3.37 8.67
CA GLY A 101 5.33 4.54 7.87
C GLY A 101 5.58 4.26 6.40
N GLU A 102 4.71 4.78 5.55
CA GLU A 102 4.72 4.52 4.13
C GLU A 102 4.35 5.80 3.38
N VAL A 103 5.02 6.05 2.25
CA VAL A 103 4.61 7.04 1.26
C VAL A 103 4.66 6.40 -0.12
N TYR A 104 3.70 6.73 -0.97
CA TYR A 104 3.62 6.18 -2.32
C TYR A 104 3.04 7.16 -3.32
N GLU A 105 3.38 6.91 -4.57
CA GLU A 105 2.73 7.44 -5.75
C GLU A 105 2.16 6.30 -6.59
N ARG A 106 1.07 6.58 -7.29
CA ARG A 106 0.42 5.66 -8.22
C ARG A 106 0.07 6.40 -9.50
N ILE A 107 0.28 5.73 -10.63
CA ILE A 107 -0.16 6.15 -11.96
C ILE A 107 -0.84 4.98 -12.65
N GLY A 108 -1.91 5.25 -13.37
CA GLY A 108 -2.71 4.21 -14.01
C GLY A 108 -3.66 4.76 -15.04
N TYR A 109 -4.69 3.98 -15.35
CA TYR A 109 -5.73 4.37 -16.29
C TYR A 109 -7.09 3.98 -15.74
N ASN A 110 -8.02 4.93 -15.68
CA ASN A 110 -9.39 4.71 -15.28
C ASN A 110 -10.20 4.23 -16.47
N ALA A 111 -10.84 3.08 -16.35
CA ALA A 111 -11.85 2.60 -17.30
C ALA A 111 -13.21 2.60 -16.63
N THR A 112 -14.18 3.28 -17.24
CA THR A 112 -15.56 3.34 -16.73
C THR A 112 -16.51 2.48 -17.54
N PHE A 113 -17.46 1.86 -16.84
CA PHE A 113 -18.44 0.95 -17.41
C PHE A 113 -19.83 1.23 -16.80
N LEU A 114 -20.88 0.65 -17.39
CA LEU A 114 -22.24 0.68 -16.85
C LEU A 114 -22.72 2.12 -16.58
N ASN A 115 -22.67 2.98 -17.60
CA ASN A 115 -23.02 4.41 -17.48
C ASN A 115 -22.21 5.12 -16.37
N LYS A 116 -20.90 4.83 -16.28
CA LYS A 116 -19.97 5.39 -15.30
C LYS A 116 -20.23 4.99 -13.84
N ARG A 117 -21.08 3.98 -13.59
CA ARG A 117 -21.30 3.45 -12.23
C ARG A 117 -20.19 2.54 -11.77
N PHE A 118 -19.47 1.88 -12.68
CA PHE A 118 -18.35 1.03 -12.34
C PHE A 118 -17.05 1.63 -12.88
N LEU A 119 -16.07 1.80 -12.01
CA LEU A 119 -14.72 2.28 -12.32
C LEU A 119 -13.73 1.15 -12.03
N LEU A 120 -12.81 0.92 -12.96
CA LEU A 120 -11.70 0.00 -12.80
C LEU A 120 -10.39 0.70 -13.17
N THR A 121 -9.38 0.58 -12.32
CA THR A 121 -8.10 1.29 -12.48
C THR A 121 -6.94 0.35 -12.23
N PRO A 122 -6.39 -0.30 -13.28
CA PRO A 122 -5.05 -0.86 -13.18
C PRO A 122 -4.04 0.26 -12.95
N PHE A 123 -3.10 0.05 -12.02
CA PHE A 123 -2.09 1.04 -11.70
C PHE A 123 -0.73 0.41 -11.39
N THR A 124 0.30 1.24 -11.50
CA THR A 124 1.63 0.99 -10.94
C THR A 124 2.17 2.27 -10.30
N GLY A 125 3.41 2.29 -9.84
CA GLY A 125 4.04 3.49 -9.28
C GLY A 125 5.30 3.18 -8.50
N PHE A 126 5.53 3.97 -7.46
CA PHE A 126 6.69 3.85 -6.58
C PHE A 126 6.28 4.06 -5.13
N GLY A 127 6.89 3.30 -4.23
CA GLY A 127 6.63 3.43 -2.80
C GLY A 127 7.87 3.27 -1.96
N TYR A 128 7.87 3.95 -0.83
CA TYR A 128 8.87 3.85 0.22
C TYR A 128 8.18 3.50 1.53
N ARG A 129 8.74 2.51 2.22
CA ARG A 129 8.29 2.08 3.55
C ARG A 129 9.43 2.11 4.55
N HIS A 130 9.12 2.61 5.73
CA HIS A 130 9.96 2.59 6.91
C HIS A 130 9.28 1.81 8.03
N LEU A 131 9.91 0.75 8.50
CA LEU A 131 9.43 -0.04 9.63
C LEU A 131 10.50 -0.08 10.72
N SER A 132 10.16 0.33 11.94
CA SER A 132 11.07 0.35 13.09
C SER A 132 10.56 -0.56 14.19
N HIS A 133 11.47 -1.39 14.72
CA HIS A 133 11.24 -2.25 15.87
C HIS A 133 12.10 -1.76 17.03
N ASN A 134 11.47 -1.40 18.14
CA ASN A 134 12.18 -1.05 19.37
C ASN A 134 11.96 -2.17 20.40
N PHE A 135 13.05 -2.79 20.84
CA PHE A 135 13.07 -3.85 21.83
C PHE A 135 13.89 -3.44 23.04
N LYS A 136 13.39 -3.73 24.25
CA LYS A 136 14.11 -3.52 25.51
C LYS A 136 14.16 -4.82 26.31
N ARG A 137 15.34 -5.44 26.40
CA ARG A 137 15.62 -6.55 27.34
C ARG A 137 17.10 -6.51 27.72
N GLY A 138 17.41 -5.86 28.84
CA GLY A 138 18.78 -5.56 29.28
C GLY A 138 19.43 -4.46 28.44
N VAL A 139 19.53 -4.67 27.12
CA VAL A 139 20.01 -3.68 26.13
C VAL A 139 18.85 -3.23 25.25
N SER A 140 18.81 -1.93 24.93
CA SER A 140 17.85 -1.37 23.97
C SER A 140 18.35 -1.63 22.55
N LEU A 141 17.63 -2.48 21.81
CA LEU A 141 17.91 -2.76 20.39
C LEU A 141 16.83 -2.10 19.53
N LYS A 142 17.27 -1.23 18.62
CA LYS A 142 16.41 -0.65 17.59
C LYS A 142 16.83 -1.16 16.22
N MET A 143 15.87 -1.73 15.50
CA MET A 143 16.01 -2.18 14.11
C MET A 143 15.18 -1.27 13.22
N ARG A 144 15.75 -0.79 12.11
CA ARG A 144 15.05 0.07 11.16
C ARG A 144 15.16 -0.52 9.77
N TYR A 145 14.03 -0.88 9.21
CA TYR A 145 13.87 -1.40 7.87
C TYR A 145 13.47 -0.24 6.95
N ASN A 146 14.15 -0.11 5.83
CA ASN A 146 13.92 0.91 4.82
C ASN A 146 13.83 0.22 3.47
N GLU A 147 12.67 0.32 2.83
CA GLU A 147 12.34 -0.52 1.69
C GLU A 147 11.67 0.30 0.60
N PHE A 148 12.26 0.29 -0.58
CA PHE A 148 11.60 0.75 -1.81
C PHE A 148 10.86 -0.42 -2.46
N TYR A 149 9.67 -0.17 -2.98
CA TYR A 149 8.86 -1.16 -3.67
C TYR A 149 8.13 -0.55 -4.87
N ILE A 150 7.71 -1.41 -5.79
CA ILE A 150 6.94 -1.02 -6.97
C ILE A 150 5.50 -1.48 -6.75
N PRO A 151 4.56 -0.61 -6.36
CA PRO A 151 3.16 -0.99 -6.32
C PRO A 151 2.67 -1.40 -7.71
N VAL A 152 1.98 -2.53 -7.81
CA VAL A 152 1.25 -2.97 -9.00
C VAL A 152 -0.10 -3.50 -8.55
N GLY A 153 -1.19 -2.94 -9.04
CA GLY A 153 -2.49 -3.26 -8.49
C GLY A 153 -3.68 -2.86 -9.35
N LEU A 154 -4.83 -3.02 -8.73
CA LEU A 154 -6.14 -2.76 -9.30
C LEU A 154 -7.01 -2.07 -8.25
N LEU A 155 -7.61 -0.94 -8.63
CA LEU A 155 -8.71 -0.32 -7.91
C LEU A 155 -10.00 -0.64 -8.66
N GLY A 156 -11.06 -0.91 -7.91
CA GLY A 156 -12.43 -0.98 -8.42
C GLY A 156 -13.33 -0.11 -7.56
N ARG A 157 -14.34 0.52 -8.15
CA ARG A 157 -15.39 1.23 -7.42
C ARG A 157 -16.72 1.05 -8.14
N TYR A 158 -17.75 0.65 -7.40
CA TYR A 158 -19.12 0.60 -7.87
C TYR A 158 -19.94 1.63 -7.10
N ASN A 159 -20.59 2.55 -7.82
CA ASN A 159 -21.35 3.65 -7.27
C ASN A 159 -22.86 3.38 -7.37
N TRP A 160 -23.55 3.53 -6.24
CA TRP A 160 -24.98 3.75 -6.14
C TRP A 160 -25.26 5.22 -5.83
N ASP A 161 -26.53 5.61 -5.77
CA ASP A 161 -26.93 7.01 -5.60
C ASP A 161 -26.51 7.59 -4.24
N CYS A 162 -26.44 6.77 -3.17
CA CYS A 162 -26.10 7.22 -1.81
C CYS A 162 -24.87 6.52 -1.21
N ALA A 163 -24.28 5.57 -1.91
CA ALA A 163 -23.17 4.79 -1.39
C ALA A 163 -22.27 4.30 -2.52
N SER A 164 -21.04 3.92 -2.19
CA SER A 164 -20.19 3.16 -3.10
C SER A 164 -19.44 2.07 -2.36
N ILE A 165 -19.13 1.00 -3.08
CA ILE A 165 -18.21 -0.03 -2.61
C ILE A 165 -17.01 -0.04 -3.53
N GLY A 166 -15.82 -0.03 -2.95
CA GLY A 166 -14.59 -0.18 -3.67
C GLY A 166 -13.94 -1.53 -3.40
N PHE A 167 -12.99 -1.84 -4.25
CA PHE A 167 -12.06 -2.94 -4.10
C PHE A 167 -10.66 -2.40 -4.37
N PHE A 168 -9.70 -2.85 -3.58
CA PHE A 168 -8.31 -2.52 -3.75
C PHE A 168 -7.50 -3.80 -3.61
N ALA A 169 -6.64 -4.07 -4.58
CA ALA A 169 -5.62 -5.11 -4.46
C ALA A 169 -4.31 -4.59 -5.02
N ILE A 170 -3.24 -4.79 -4.26
CA ILE A 170 -1.90 -4.33 -4.62
C ILE A 170 -0.89 -5.41 -4.28
N TRP A 171 0.01 -5.66 -5.23
CA TRP A 171 1.23 -6.41 -5.05
C TRP A 171 2.39 -5.41 -4.92
N MET A 172 3.29 -5.64 -3.96
CA MET A 172 4.32 -4.69 -3.56
C MET A 172 5.72 -5.33 -3.56
N PRO A 173 6.24 -5.77 -4.72
CA PRO A 173 7.58 -6.33 -4.84
C PRO A 173 8.64 -5.35 -4.35
N GLN A 174 9.52 -5.82 -3.46
CA GLN A 174 10.61 -5.02 -2.93
C GLN A 174 11.73 -4.90 -3.96
N VAL A 175 12.30 -3.70 -4.08
CA VAL A 175 13.43 -3.42 -4.99
C VAL A 175 14.75 -3.35 -4.23
N TYR A 176 14.76 -2.62 -3.11
CA TYR A 176 15.99 -2.38 -2.36
C TYR A 176 15.73 -2.36 -0.84
N PRO A 177 15.47 -3.52 -0.23
CA PRO A 177 15.21 -3.58 1.20
C PRO A 177 16.51 -3.56 2.00
N THR A 178 16.56 -2.68 3.00
CA THR A 178 17.73 -2.53 3.87
C THR A 178 17.33 -2.46 5.33
N VAL A 179 18.22 -2.91 6.20
CA VAL A 179 18.02 -2.90 7.65
C VAL A 179 19.24 -2.32 8.35
N THR A 180 19.02 -1.47 9.35
CA THR A 180 20.07 -0.88 10.18
C THR A 180 19.82 -1.16 11.65
N PHE A 181 20.88 -1.32 12.43
CA PHE A 181 20.83 -1.48 13.88
C PHE A 181 21.56 -0.34 14.58
N ASP A 182 20.97 0.14 15.67
CA ASP A 182 21.58 1.21 16.46
C ASP A 182 22.80 0.72 17.27
N VAL A 183 22.94 -0.59 17.54
CA VAL A 183 24.01 -1.15 18.40
C VAL A 183 25.32 -1.39 17.64
N THR A 184 25.33 -1.21 16.31
CA THR A 184 26.49 -1.46 15.44
C THR A 184 26.90 -0.19 14.69
N ASP A 185 26.87 0.98 15.34
CA ASP A 185 27.18 2.29 14.76
C ASP A 185 26.46 2.55 13.42
N GLY A 186 25.22 2.08 13.30
CA GLY A 186 24.41 2.28 12.09
C GLY A 186 24.78 1.38 10.90
N ALA A 187 25.50 0.28 11.13
CA ALA A 187 25.81 -0.70 10.07
C ALA A 187 24.54 -1.08 9.29
N ARG A 188 24.61 -0.92 7.96
CA ARG A 188 23.50 -1.16 7.04
C ARG A 188 23.67 -2.51 6.38
N TRP A 189 22.66 -3.36 6.50
CA TRP A 189 22.61 -4.63 5.80
C TRP A 189 21.58 -4.56 4.69
N VAL A 190 21.95 -5.02 3.50
CA VAL A 190 21.02 -5.22 2.39
C VAL A 190 20.36 -6.57 2.59
N THR A 191 19.03 -6.60 2.57
CA THR A 191 18.26 -7.84 2.72
C THR A 191 17.87 -8.39 1.34
N LYS A 192 17.55 -9.68 1.26
CA LYS A 192 17.10 -10.28 0.00
C LYS A 192 15.68 -9.80 -0.33
N ALA A 193 15.51 -9.16 -1.48
CA ALA A 193 14.19 -8.76 -1.99
C ALA A 193 13.14 -9.89 -1.91
N THR A 194 11.94 -9.55 -1.45
CA THR A 194 10.78 -10.43 -1.40
C THR A 194 9.69 -9.98 -2.38
N TYR A 195 8.90 -10.97 -2.83
CA TYR A 195 7.84 -10.80 -3.82
C TYR A 195 6.48 -11.25 -3.29
N LYS A 196 6.36 -11.47 -1.97
CA LYS A 196 5.14 -11.99 -1.34
C LYS A 196 4.30 -10.92 -0.67
N ASN A 197 4.66 -9.66 -0.85
CA ASN A 197 4.02 -8.55 -0.18
C ASN A 197 2.78 -8.13 -0.96
N PHE A 198 1.64 -8.10 -0.30
CA PHE A 198 0.39 -7.65 -0.91
C PHE A 198 -0.55 -7.05 0.13
N ARG A 199 -1.44 -6.17 -0.32
CA ARG A 199 -2.53 -5.60 0.47
C ARG A 199 -3.82 -5.71 -0.33
N VAL A 200 -4.91 -6.00 0.36
CA VAL A 200 -6.27 -5.98 -0.18
C VAL A 200 -7.18 -5.17 0.72
N GLY A 201 -8.16 -4.49 0.16
CA GLY A 201 -9.11 -3.67 0.91
C GLY A 201 -10.46 -3.58 0.23
N LEU A 202 -11.48 -3.28 1.02
CA LEU A 202 -12.87 -3.18 0.56
C LEU A 202 -13.52 -1.91 1.13
N PRO A 203 -13.15 -0.71 0.67
CA PRO A 203 -13.72 0.53 1.18
C PRO A 203 -15.22 0.61 0.88
N ILE A 204 -16.01 0.99 1.88
CA ILE A 204 -17.44 1.23 1.78
C ILE A 204 -17.66 2.70 2.10
N LEU A 205 -18.22 3.45 1.16
CA LEU A 205 -18.44 4.90 1.28
C LEU A 205 -19.94 5.19 1.35
N TYR A 206 -20.29 6.18 2.16
CA TYR A 206 -21.62 6.78 2.19
C TYR A 206 -21.52 8.24 1.77
N HIS A 207 -22.34 8.62 0.78
CA HIS A 207 -22.34 9.95 0.18
C HIS A 207 -23.41 10.82 0.86
N PHE A 208 -23.02 11.97 1.38
CA PHE A 208 -23.98 12.90 1.98
C PHE A 208 -24.80 13.58 0.89
N GLN A 209 -26.12 13.46 0.97
CA GLN A 209 -27.03 14.12 0.02
C GLN A 209 -27.04 15.65 0.19
N SER A 210 -26.80 16.14 1.40
CA SER A 210 -26.76 17.58 1.70
C SER A 210 -25.44 18.26 1.34
N VAL A 211 -24.36 17.47 1.15
CA VAL A 211 -23.02 17.97 0.85
C VAL A 211 -22.38 17.03 -0.18
N GLU A 212 -22.66 17.29 -1.47
CA GLU A 212 -22.28 16.41 -2.59
C GLU A 212 -20.79 16.03 -2.64
N ASN A 213 -19.95 16.91 -2.12
CA ASN A 213 -18.50 16.78 -2.16
C ASN A 213 -17.93 16.02 -0.95
N LEU A 214 -18.73 15.71 0.07
CA LEU A 214 -18.26 15.04 1.28
C LEU A 214 -18.82 13.62 1.39
N SER A 215 -18.01 12.69 1.87
CA SER A 215 -18.43 11.32 2.15
C SER A 215 -17.72 10.78 3.38
N ILE A 216 -18.35 9.83 4.07
CA ILE A 216 -17.70 9.03 5.12
C ILE A 216 -17.37 7.65 4.55
N PHE A 217 -16.32 7.02 5.05
CA PHE A 217 -16.00 5.67 4.61
C PHE A 217 -15.48 4.77 5.72
N LEU A 218 -15.77 3.48 5.58
CA LEU A 218 -15.23 2.38 6.35
C LEU A 218 -14.31 1.56 5.44
N LYS A 219 -13.07 1.31 5.85
CA LYS A 219 -12.04 0.67 5.04
C LYS A 219 -11.45 -0.56 5.75
N PRO A 220 -12.13 -1.72 5.72
CA PRO A 220 -11.50 -2.98 6.13
C PRO A 220 -10.39 -3.34 5.14
N SER A 221 -9.24 -3.74 5.66
CA SER A 221 -8.09 -4.16 4.84
C SER A 221 -7.29 -5.29 5.48
N PHE A 222 -6.57 -6.00 4.63
CA PHE A 222 -5.63 -7.04 4.98
C PHE A 222 -4.31 -6.78 4.27
N GLU A 223 -3.21 -6.91 4.99
CA GLU A 223 -1.87 -6.80 4.42
C GLU A 223 -0.99 -7.95 4.89
N LEU A 224 -0.30 -8.58 3.95
CA LEU A 224 0.81 -9.48 4.20
C LEU A 224 2.10 -8.77 3.78
N TRP A 225 3.04 -8.65 4.72
CA TRP A 225 4.38 -8.17 4.44
C TRP A 225 5.41 -9.20 4.88
N GLN A 226 6.49 -9.36 4.13
CA GLN A 226 7.56 -10.27 4.47
C GLN A 226 8.91 -9.63 4.20
N ASP A 227 9.74 -9.55 5.24
CA ASP A 227 11.09 -9.01 5.12
C ASP A 227 12.00 -10.01 4.40
N GLY A 228 13.03 -9.46 3.76
CA GLY A 228 14.13 -10.24 3.23
C GLY A 228 14.96 -10.93 4.31
N LYS A 229 15.45 -12.13 4.00
CA LYS A 229 16.53 -12.75 4.77
C LYS A 229 17.83 -11.95 4.59
N THR A 230 18.61 -11.81 5.65
CA THR A 230 19.98 -11.28 5.52
C THR A 230 20.99 -12.42 5.55
N THR A 231 22.05 -12.29 4.75
CA THR A 231 23.17 -13.23 4.70
C THR A 231 24.45 -12.54 5.13
N ALA A 232 24.46 -11.90 6.30
CA ALA A 232 25.71 -11.43 6.89
C ALA A 232 26.42 -12.59 7.60
N ARG A 233 27.72 -12.75 7.37
CA ARG A 233 28.60 -13.68 8.09
C ARG A 233 29.72 -12.85 8.73
N THR A 234 30.08 -13.14 9.98
CA THR A 234 31.30 -12.55 10.56
C THR A 234 32.54 -13.06 9.83
N SER A 235 33.50 -12.17 9.58
CA SER A 235 34.79 -12.52 8.98
C SER A 235 35.61 -13.48 9.85
N SER A 236 35.47 -13.41 11.17
CA SER A 236 36.28 -14.17 12.13
C SER A 236 35.68 -15.51 12.58
N THR A 237 34.36 -15.66 12.69
CA THR A 237 33.74 -16.88 13.27
C THR A 237 32.85 -17.66 12.30
N ARG A 238 32.60 -17.14 11.08
CA ARG A 238 31.64 -17.69 10.09
C ARG A 238 30.20 -17.86 10.63
N VAL A 239 29.92 -17.37 11.85
CA VAL A 239 28.58 -17.38 12.43
C VAL A 239 27.70 -16.45 11.62
N ALA A 240 26.54 -16.95 11.22
CA ALA A 240 25.53 -16.16 10.54
C ALA A 240 25.02 -15.09 11.52
N LEU A 241 25.26 -13.82 11.18
CA LEU A 241 24.68 -12.68 11.90
C LEU A 241 23.27 -12.35 11.37
N GLY A 242 22.70 -13.22 10.53
CA GLY A 242 21.47 -12.92 9.80
C GLY A 242 20.27 -12.67 10.71
N ILE A 243 19.54 -11.59 10.42
CA ILE A 243 18.18 -11.37 10.89
C ILE A 243 17.28 -12.46 10.32
N PRO A 244 16.49 -13.14 11.17
CA PRO A 244 15.47 -14.04 10.67
C PRO A 244 14.47 -13.26 9.83
N GLN A 245 13.96 -13.91 8.79
CA GLN A 245 12.85 -13.38 8.03
C GLN A 245 11.64 -13.21 8.94
N ASN A 246 11.01 -12.03 8.92
CA ASN A 246 9.76 -11.78 9.59
C ASN A 246 8.62 -11.80 8.56
N THR A 247 7.49 -12.39 8.93
CA THR A 247 6.24 -12.23 8.19
C THR A 247 5.26 -11.47 9.06
N TYR A 248 4.77 -10.35 8.55
CA TYR A 248 3.79 -9.49 9.18
C TYR A 248 2.44 -9.73 8.53
N ILE A 249 1.42 -9.83 9.36
CA ILE A 249 0.03 -9.94 8.96
C ILE A 249 -0.70 -8.80 9.66
N PHE A 250 -1.24 -7.86 8.89
CA PHE A 250 -2.01 -6.75 9.40
C PHE A 250 -3.47 -6.92 9.00
N TRP A 251 -4.35 -6.88 10.00
CA TRP A 251 -5.79 -6.77 9.81
C TRP A 251 -6.20 -5.39 10.29
N GLU A 252 -6.81 -4.61 9.41
CA GLU A 252 -7.03 -3.20 9.66
C GLU A 252 -8.46 -2.80 9.37
N VAL A 253 -8.96 -1.83 10.14
CA VAL A 253 -10.20 -1.12 9.85
C VAL A 253 -9.91 0.37 9.97
N GLY A 254 -10.07 1.08 8.86
CA GLY A 254 -10.01 2.54 8.80
C GLY A 254 -11.41 3.17 8.82
N LEU A 255 -11.55 4.33 9.46
CA LEU A 255 -12.72 5.20 9.37
C LEU A 255 -12.26 6.60 8.98
N GLY A 256 -12.87 7.17 7.95
CA GLY A 256 -12.39 8.43 7.39
C GLY A 256 -13.42 9.25 6.63
N LEU A 257 -12.93 10.36 6.08
CA LEU A 257 -13.66 11.31 5.24
C LEU A 257 -13.03 11.38 3.85
N GLU A 258 -13.86 11.42 2.82
CA GLU A 258 -13.50 11.71 1.43
C GLU A 258 -14.09 13.08 1.05
N TYR A 259 -13.26 13.96 0.47
CA TYR A 259 -13.66 15.25 -0.08
C TYR A 259 -13.36 15.31 -1.58
N LYS A 260 -14.33 15.74 -2.40
CA LYS A 260 -14.22 15.91 -3.85
C LYS A 260 -14.17 17.41 -4.20
N PHE A 261 -13.25 17.81 -5.06
CA PHE A 261 -13.07 19.23 -5.44
C PHE A 261 -13.97 19.68 -6.59
#